data_AF-A0A7C7MQ87-F1
#
_entry.id   AF-A0A7C7MQ87-F1
#
_cell.length_a   1.000
_cell.length_b   1.000
_cell.length_c   1.000
_cell.angle_alpha   90.00
_cell.angle_beta   90.00
_cell.angle_gamma   90.00
#
_symmetry.space_group_name_H-M   'P 1'
#
loop_
_entity.id
_entity.type
_entity.pdbx_description
1 polymer ?
#
loop_
_entity_poly.entity_id
_entity_poly.type
_entity_poly.pdbx_seq_one_letter_code
_entity_poly.pdbx_strand_id
1 'polypeptide(L)'
;MNIILNSYCNLKCNYCFADEYMEETVKTPGKSMDFKFFTDDVLPRVKTASLINFMGGEPTLHPRFNDILSSALDNMQPFSFLGIFTNGLMPDKVLDLLLNTVGKDGSIQKQIQFSVLLNWQTMENISEKNHERCREVARLLLGKNGYGLMFSLNLYSKEQDLATQCEEINEIYQDLGLPRSQKYKIRVSPAFPIVGDQENITLPIRDYPKIGRMMIDLLKEYPQLCFRFDCSFPPCFLDEIQEDEYPLVERIFYHGNQPVPNIQDWETSDLYFGCADDSPMDIDPKGDCFNCFP
;
A
#
# COMPACT_ATOMS: atom_id res chain seq x y z
N MET A 1 12.85 5.48 3.80
CA MET A 1 12.56 6.58 4.74
C MET A 1 11.10 6.95 4.61
N ASN A 2 10.35 6.88 5.70
CA ASN A 2 8.94 7.24 5.72
C ASN A 2 8.77 8.62 6.36
N ILE A 3 8.03 9.53 5.72
CA ILE A 3 7.81 10.90 6.18
C ILE A 3 6.31 11.13 6.32
N ILE A 4 5.89 11.48 7.54
CA ILE A 4 4.50 11.83 7.85
C ILE A 4 4.30 13.31 7.55
N LEU A 5 3.59 13.63 6.46
CA LEU A 5 3.35 15.03 6.07
C LEU A 5 2.12 15.64 6.75
N ASN A 6 1.13 14.82 7.06
CA ASN A 6 -0.15 15.28 7.60
C ASN A 6 -0.70 14.20 8.54
N SER A 7 -1.10 14.56 9.75
CA SER A 7 -1.81 13.67 10.68
C SER A 7 -3.32 13.69 10.47
N TYR A 8 -3.87 14.72 9.81
CA TYR A 8 -5.28 14.74 9.46
C TYR A 8 -5.59 13.80 8.29
N CYS A 9 -6.68 13.03 8.41
CA CYS A 9 -7.29 12.26 7.33
C CYS A 9 -8.76 12.68 7.15
N ASN A 10 -9.22 12.69 5.91
CA ASN A 10 -10.62 12.95 5.56
C ASN A 10 -11.48 11.67 5.46
N LEU A 11 -10.90 10.50 5.79
CA LEU A 11 -11.59 9.23 5.98
C LEU A 11 -11.44 8.76 7.42
N LYS A 12 -12.31 7.84 7.85
CA LYS A 12 -12.25 7.16 9.15
C LYS A 12 -12.41 5.66 8.92
N CYS A 13 -11.31 5.00 8.58
CA CYS A 13 -11.35 3.57 8.29
C CYS A 13 -11.49 2.79 9.59
N ASN A 14 -12.36 1.78 9.61
CA ASN A 14 -12.60 0.93 10.77
C ASN A 14 -11.35 0.14 11.24
N TYR A 15 -10.38 -0.05 10.36
CA TYR A 15 -9.10 -0.70 10.64
C TYR A 15 -7.94 0.27 10.89
N CYS A 16 -8.18 1.59 10.87
CA CYS A 16 -7.12 2.59 10.97
C CYS A 16 -6.39 2.48 12.32
N PHE A 17 -5.07 2.26 12.28
CA PHE A 17 -4.21 2.27 13.48
C PHE A 17 -3.52 3.63 13.71
N ALA A 18 -3.61 4.54 12.72
CA ALA A 18 -2.81 5.76 12.69
C ALA A 18 -3.48 6.96 13.37
N ASP A 19 -4.82 7.01 13.46
CA ASP A 19 -5.54 8.21 13.92
C ASP A 19 -5.06 8.67 15.30
N GLU A 20 -4.96 7.76 16.27
CA GLU A 20 -4.55 8.12 17.64
C GLU A 20 -3.02 8.16 17.82
N TYR A 21 -2.26 7.27 17.17
CA TYR A 21 -0.79 7.36 17.13
C TYR A 21 -0.34 8.75 16.67
N MET A 22 -1.03 9.29 15.67
CA MET A 22 -0.78 10.63 15.16
C MET A 22 -1.19 11.73 16.14
N GLU A 23 -2.29 11.59 16.87
CA GLU A 23 -2.68 12.56 17.91
C GLU A 23 -1.70 12.60 19.09
N GLU A 24 -1.16 11.46 19.51
CA GLU A 24 -0.19 11.38 20.61
C GLU A 24 1.24 11.78 20.21
N THR A 25 1.68 11.36 19.02
CA THR A 25 3.08 11.46 18.58
C THR A 25 3.35 12.71 17.75
N VAL A 26 2.37 13.19 16.98
CA VAL A 26 2.54 14.34 16.08
C VAL A 26 2.04 15.62 16.76
N LYS A 27 2.91 16.23 17.56
CA LYS A 27 2.64 17.48 18.30
C LYS A 27 2.80 18.75 17.44
N THR A 28 2.44 18.70 16.16
CA THR A 28 2.53 19.87 15.27
C THR A 28 1.24 20.70 15.35
N PRO A 29 1.33 22.02 15.61
CA PRO A 29 0.16 22.91 15.51
C PRO A 29 -0.45 22.82 14.10
N GLY A 30 -1.71 22.43 14.00
CA GLY A 30 -2.44 22.40 12.72
C GLY A 30 -2.48 21.05 11.97
N LYS A 31 -2.06 19.93 12.60
CA LYS A 31 -2.11 18.56 12.03
C LYS A 31 -1.27 18.34 10.76
N SER A 32 -0.48 19.31 10.33
CA SER A 32 0.35 19.28 9.11
C SER A 32 1.80 19.60 9.46
N MET A 33 2.75 18.97 8.77
CA MET A 33 4.17 19.27 8.94
C MET A 33 4.46 20.73 8.57
N ASP A 34 5.12 21.47 9.45
CA ASP A 34 5.52 22.83 9.11
C ASP A 34 6.48 22.85 7.90
N PHE A 35 6.23 23.74 6.94
CA PHE A 35 7.02 23.77 5.71
C PHE A 35 8.48 24.18 5.95
N LYS A 36 8.74 25.06 6.94
CA LYS A 36 10.10 25.45 7.29
C LYS A 36 10.85 24.30 7.95
N PHE A 37 10.17 23.53 8.82
CA PHE A 37 10.74 22.27 9.34
C PHE A 37 11.04 21.28 8.21
N PHE A 38 10.15 21.15 7.21
CA PHE A 38 10.44 20.31 6.05
C PHE A 38 11.71 20.76 5.32
N THR A 39 11.85 22.07 5.02
CA THR A 39 13.02 22.57 4.28
C THR A 39 14.33 22.47 5.06
N ASP A 40 14.29 22.71 6.37
CA ASP A 40 15.49 22.88 7.18
C ASP A 40 15.97 21.53 7.76
N ASP A 41 15.05 20.63 8.11
CA ASP A 41 15.37 19.40 8.84
C ASP A 41 15.14 18.12 8.02
N VAL A 42 14.08 18.09 7.19
CA VAL A 42 13.69 16.88 6.43
C VAL A 42 14.38 16.83 5.07
N LEU A 43 14.36 17.92 4.31
CA LEU A 43 14.92 18.01 2.96
C LEU A 43 16.42 17.66 2.91
N PRO A 44 17.27 18.02 3.89
CA PRO A 44 18.66 17.55 3.91
C PRO A 44 18.78 16.01 3.93
N ARG A 45 17.85 15.31 4.60
CA ARG A 45 17.81 13.84 4.67
C ARG A 45 17.27 13.22 3.38
N VAL A 46 16.34 13.90 2.72
CA VAL A 46 15.82 13.53 1.39
C VAL A 46 16.95 13.45 0.36
N LYS A 47 17.94 14.35 0.42
CA LYS A 47 19.09 14.39 -0.51
C LYS A 47 19.97 13.14 -0.51
N THR A 48 19.95 12.36 0.57
CA THR A 48 20.80 11.17 0.73
C THR A 48 20.01 9.87 0.78
N ALA A 49 18.67 9.94 0.76
CA ALA A 49 17.82 8.76 0.83
C ALA A 49 17.56 8.16 -0.55
N SER A 50 17.70 6.84 -0.69
CA SER A 50 17.38 6.09 -1.90
C SER A 50 15.89 5.72 -2.02
N LEU A 51 15.19 5.64 -0.89
CA LEU A 51 13.78 5.28 -0.80
C LEU A 51 13.06 6.26 0.12
N ILE A 52 12.05 6.94 -0.38
CA ILE A 52 11.25 7.91 0.36
C ILE A 52 9.77 7.60 0.15
N ASN A 53 8.99 7.60 1.22
CA ASN A 53 7.54 7.52 1.16
C ASN A 53 6.92 8.71 1.90
N PHE A 54 6.02 9.42 1.23
CA PHE A 54 5.13 10.39 1.86
C PHE A 54 3.87 9.67 2.32
N MET A 55 3.60 9.76 3.62
CA MET A 55 2.49 9.10 4.29
C MET A 55 1.91 9.99 5.39
N GLY A 56 0.98 9.46 6.17
CA GLY A 56 0.30 10.17 7.25
C GLY A 56 -1.14 9.69 7.39
N GLY A 57 -2.02 10.57 7.85
CA GLY A 57 -3.47 10.42 7.68
C GLY A 57 -3.81 10.51 6.19
N GLU A 58 -3.83 11.73 5.64
CA GLU A 58 -3.86 11.94 4.19
C GLU A 58 -2.82 13.00 3.78
N PRO A 59 -1.65 12.60 3.25
CA PRO A 59 -0.56 13.54 2.96
C PRO A 59 -0.91 14.54 1.87
N THR A 60 -1.76 14.18 0.90
CA THR A 60 -2.12 15.06 -0.23
C THR A 60 -3.01 16.24 0.18
N LEU A 61 -3.59 16.21 1.38
CA LEU A 61 -4.33 17.34 1.96
C LEU A 61 -3.42 18.37 2.63
N HIS A 62 -2.12 18.13 2.69
CA HIS A 62 -1.18 19.11 3.22
C HIS A 62 -1.27 20.43 2.42
N PRO A 63 -1.46 21.60 3.07
CA PRO A 63 -1.67 22.87 2.36
C PRO A 63 -0.55 23.25 1.39
N ARG A 64 0.68 22.82 1.69
CA ARG A 64 1.90 23.04 0.91
C ARG A 64 2.39 21.78 0.19
N PHE A 65 1.52 20.79 -0.03
CA PHE A 65 1.91 19.50 -0.63
C PHE A 65 2.68 19.67 -1.94
N ASN A 66 2.20 20.53 -2.85
CA ASN A 66 2.86 20.75 -4.14
C ASN A 66 4.29 21.28 -4.01
N ASP A 67 4.52 22.17 -3.05
CA ASP A 67 5.84 22.73 -2.80
C ASP A 67 6.79 21.69 -2.19
N ILE A 68 6.26 20.84 -1.29
CA ILE A 68 6.99 19.73 -0.66
C ILE A 68 7.40 18.71 -1.72
N LEU A 69 6.45 18.26 -2.55
CA LEU A 69 6.70 17.27 -3.59
C LEU A 69 7.72 17.79 -4.62
N SER A 70 7.54 19.03 -5.09
CA SER A 70 8.47 19.64 -6.05
C SER A 70 9.87 19.78 -5.44
N SER A 71 9.97 20.29 -4.21
CA SER A 71 11.25 20.42 -3.51
C SER A 71 11.93 19.07 -3.31
N ALA A 72 11.18 18.02 -2.97
CA ALA A 72 11.73 16.69 -2.82
C ALA A 72 12.28 16.15 -4.15
N LEU A 73 11.47 16.18 -5.21
CA LEU A 73 11.88 15.74 -6.55
C LEU A 73 13.10 16.51 -7.08
N ASP A 74 13.22 17.80 -6.78
CA ASP A 74 14.37 18.63 -7.19
C ASP A 74 15.66 18.33 -6.42
N ASN A 75 15.55 17.70 -5.24
CA ASN A 75 16.69 17.46 -4.34
C ASN A 75 17.03 15.97 -4.17
N MET A 76 16.19 15.06 -4.65
CA MET A 76 16.46 13.62 -4.64
C MET A 76 17.56 13.25 -5.64
N GLN A 77 18.32 12.21 -5.30
CA GLN A 77 19.32 11.67 -6.22
C GLN A 77 18.65 10.92 -7.37
N PRO A 78 19.25 10.93 -8.57
CA PRO A 78 18.90 9.99 -9.63
C PRO A 78 18.90 8.54 -9.13
N PHE A 79 18.06 7.70 -9.73
CA PHE A 79 17.88 6.28 -9.40
C PHE A 79 17.36 6.01 -7.98
N SER A 80 16.66 6.98 -7.39
CA SER A 80 15.92 6.82 -6.14
C SER A 80 14.44 6.55 -6.38
N PHE A 81 13.73 6.17 -5.31
CA PHE A 81 12.30 5.91 -5.31
C PHE A 81 11.55 6.89 -4.41
N LEU A 82 10.45 7.45 -4.93
CA LEU A 82 9.49 8.25 -4.18
C LEU A 82 8.08 7.63 -4.27
N GLY A 83 7.55 7.21 -3.13
CA GLY A 83 6.17 6.74 -2.97
C GLY A 83 5.27 7.80 -2.33
N ILE A 84 4.00 7.86 -2.75
CA ILE A 84 2.97 8.66 -2.08
C ILE A 84 1.81 7.76 -1.68
N PHE A 85 1.54 7.66 -0.38
CA PHE A 85 0.52 6.80 0.19
C PHE A 85 -0.71 7.66 0.43
N THR A 86 -1.80 7.40 -0.29
CA THR A 86 -2.97 8.27 -0.30
C THR A 86 -4.25 7.46 -0.42
N ASN A 87 -5.36 8.02 0.05
CA ASN A 87 -6.71 7.51 -0.13
C ASN A 87 -7.36 7.96 -1.45
N GLY A 88 -6.73 8.84 -2.25
CA GLY A 88 -7.26 9.24 -3.55
C GLY A 88 -8.15 10.49 -3.55
N LEU A 89 -8.42 11.08 -2.39
CA LEU A 89 -9.35 12.22 -2.24
C LEU A 89 -8.63 13.58 -2.18
N MET A 90 -7.64 13.75 -3.05
CA MET A 90 -6.87 15.00 -3.17
C MET A 90 -7.61 16.08 -3.97
N PRO A 91 -7.30 17.37 -3.73
CA PRO A 91 -7.73 18.46 -4.60
C PRO A 91 -7.17 18.35 -6.02
N ASP A 92 -7.87 18.89 -7.01
CA ASP A 92 -7.46 18.82 -8.43
C ASP A 92 -6.04 19.35 -8.68
N LYS A 93 -5.67 20.47 -8.05
CA LYS A 93 -4.31 21.03 -8.16
C LYS A 93 -3.20 20.07 -7.72
N VAL A 94 -3.51 19.13 -6.83
CA VAL A 94 -2.56 18.11 -6.38
C VAL A 94 -2.54 16.97 -7.39
N LEU A 95 -3.73 16.52 -7.83
CA LEU A 95 -3.84 15.52 -8.90
C LEU A 95 -3.11 15.94 -10.16
N ASP A 96 -3.25 17.18 -10.61
CA ASP A 96 -2.56 17.73 -11.78
C ASP A 96 -1.03 17.63 -11.63
N LEU A 97 -0.51 17.93 -10.44
CA LEU A 97 0.92 17.77 -10.16
C LEU A 97 1.34 16.30 -10.21
N LEU A 98 0.55 15.39 -9.64
CA LEU A 98 0.83 13.95 -9.69
C LEU A 98 0.81 13.43 -11.13
N LEU A 99 -0.16 13.86 -11.95
CA LEU A 99 -0.27 13.52 -13.37
C LEU A 99 0.93 14.01 -14.19
N ASN A 100 1.42 15.21 -13.89
CA ASN A 100 2.65 15.73 -14.48
C ASN A 100 3.88 14.91 -14.01
N THR A 101 3.89 14.52 -12.74
CA THR A 101 5.01 13.78 -12.12
C THR A 101 5.14 12.37 -12.68
N VAL A 102 4.04 11.64 -12.87
CA VAL A 102 4.05 10.29 -13.50
C VAL A 102 4.32 10.35 -15.01
N GLY A 103 4.15 11.53 -15.61
CA GLY A 103 4.36 11.75 -17.05
C GLY A 103 5.83 11.67 -17.46
N LYS A 104 6.05 11.63 -18.77
CA LYS A 104 7.41 11.56 -19.37
C LYS A 104 8.32 12.69 -18.91
N ASP A 105 7.75 13.87 -18.70
CA ASP A 105 8.49 15.08 -18.32
C ASP A 105 8.60 15.28 -16.80
N GLY A 106 8.07 14.36 -16.01
CA GLY A 106 8.10 14.41 -14.56
C GLY A 106 9.28 13.66 -13.96
N SER A 107 9.00 12.63 -13.15
CA SER A 107 10.02 11.90 -12.40
C SER A 107 10.98 11.13 -13.31
N ILE A 108 10.55 10.73 -14.50
CA ILE A 108 11.34 9.97 -15.48
C ILE A 108 12.53 10.80 -15.97
N GLN A 109 12.35 12.09 -16.29
CA GLN A 109 13.46 12.97 -16.68
C GLN A 109 14.51 13.11 -15.56
N LYS A 110 14.07 13.04 -14.31
CA LYS A 110 14.93 13.10 -13.12
C LYS A 110 15.52 11.74 -12.73
N GLN A 111 15.21 10.68 -13.49
CA GLN A 111 15.58 9.28 -13.19
C GLN A 111 15.09 8.82 -11.81
N ILE A 112 13.97 9.37 -11.33
CA ILE A 112 13.35 8.99 -10.07
C ILE A 112 12.17 8.07 -10.37
N GLN A 113 12.16 6.89 -9.77
CA GLN A 113 10.99 6.03 -9.80
C GLN A 113 9.93 6.62 -8.88
N PHE A 114 8.74 6.85 -9.43
CA PHE A 114 7.63 7.45 -8.71
C PHE A 114 6.42 6.53 -8.73
N SER A 115 5.75 6.37 -7.59
CA SER A 115 4.54 5.56 -7.48
C SER A 115 3.54 6.17 -6.51
N VAL A 116 2.29 6.27 -6.94
CA VAL A 116 1.16 6.52 -6.04
C VAL A 116 0.69 5.17 -5.51
N LEU A 117 0.69 5.00 -4.19
CA LEU A 117 0.06 3.88 -3.53
C LEU A 117 -1.34 4.32 -3.09
N LEU A 118 -2.35 3.87 -3.82
CA LEU A 118 -3.75 4.25 -3.60
C LEU A 118 -4.43 3.23 -2.70
N ASN A 119 -4.79 3.62 -1.47
CA ASN A 119 -5.57 2.79 -0.57
C ASN A 119 -7.02 2.68 -1.08
N TRP A 120 -7.40 1.52 -1.58
CA TRP A 120 -8.72 1.25 -2.16
C TRP A 120 -9.65 0.72 -1.07
N GLN A 121 -10.79 1.38 -0.90
CA GLN A 121 -11.65 1.20 0.28
C GLN A 121 -12.92 0.44 -0.06
N THR A 122 -13.40 -0.34 0.90
CA THR A 122 -14.77 -0.85 0.88
C THR A 122 -15.77 0.26 1.21
N MET A 123 -17.03 0.09 0.83
CA MET A 123 -18.11 1.04 1.11
C MET A 123 -18.42 1.21 2.62
N GLU A 124 -17.87 0.35 3.47
CA GLU A 124 -17.90 0.52 4.93
C GLU A 124 -17.05 1.72 5.38
N ASN A 125 -15.99 2.03 4.62
CA ASN A 125 -14.95 2.98 4.99
C ASN A 125 -14.98 4.27 4.15
N ILE A 126 -15.81 4.32 3.11
CA ILE A 126 -15.89 5.45 2.18
C ILE A 126 -17.31 5.61 1.65
N SER A 127 -17.70 6.84 1.28
CA SER A 127 -18.96 7.06 0.57
C SER A 127 -18.84 6.72 -0.92
N GLU A 128 -19.96 6.36 -1.55
CA GLU A 128 -20.03 6.07 -2.99
C GLU A 128 -19.41 7.20 -3.85
N LYS A 129 -19.80 8.46 -3.60
CA LYS A 129 -19.23 9.64 -4.27
C LYS A 129 -17.70 9.71 -4.17
N ASN A 130 -17.16 9.44 -2.98
CA ASN A 130 -15.71 9.49 -2.76
C ASN A 130 -15.03 8.29 -3.44
N HIS A 131 -15.66 7.12 -3.43
CA HIS A 131 -15.17 5.94 -4.12
C HIS A 131 -15.10 6.15 -5.65
N GLU A 132 -16.13 6.76 -6.25
CA GLU A 132 -16.14 7.17 -7.65
C GLU A 132 -14.99 8.14 -7.96
N ARG A 133 -14.71 9.09 -7.06
CA ARG A 133 -13.58 10.00 -7.19
C ARG A 133 -12.25 9.24 -7.16
N CYS A 134 -12.07 8.27 -6.27
CA CYS A 134 -10.87 7.42 -6.25
C CYS A 134 -10.70 6.63 -7.55
N ARG A 135 -11.81 6.14 -8.12
CA ARG A 135 -11.83 5.48 -9.43
C ARG A 135 -11.39 6.42 -10.56
N GLU A 136 -11.87 7.65 -10.58
CA GLU A 136 -11.43 8.68 -11.53
C GLU A 136 -9.92 8.93 -11.42
N VAL A 137 -9.41 9.16 -10.20
CA VAL A 137 -7.97 9.37 -9.94
C VAL A 137 -7.15 8.18 -10.42
N ALA A 138 -7.59 6.95 -10.13
CA ALA A 138 -6.90 5.74 -10.54
C ALA A 138 -6.80 5.63 -12.06
N ARG A 139 -7.90 5.85 -12.79
CA ARG A 139 -7.94 5.83 -14.26
C ARG A 139 -7.04 6.91 -14.86
N LEU A 140 -7.03 8.12 -14.29
CA LEU A 140 -6.20 9.21 -14.79
C LEU A 140 -4.70 8.90 -14.60
N LEU A 141 -4.29 8.44 -13.42
CA LEU A 141 -2.89 8.12 -13.13
C LEU A 141 -2.40 6.93 -13.95
N LEU A 142 -3.15 5.82 -13.97
CA LEU A 142 -2.79 4.66 -14.78
C LEU A 142 -2.84 4.98 -16.28
N GLY A 143 -3.81 5.78 -16.74
CA GLY A 143 -3.90 6.19 -18.13
C GLY A 143 -2.71 7.03 -18.64
N LYS A 144 -1.91 7.63 -17.75
CA LYS A 144 -0.71 8.39 -18.15
C LYS A 144 0.45 7.50 -18.59
N ASN A 145 0.69 6.38 -17.92
CA ASN A 145 1.87 5.56 -18.18
C ASN A 145 1.69 4.05 -17.91
N GLY A 146 0.59 3.62 -17.32
CA GLY A 146 0.26 2.23 -17.01
C GLY A 146 0.86 1.65 -15.72
N TYR A 147 1.71 2.40 -15.00
CA TYR A 147 2.45 1.89 -13.84
C TYR A 147 2.69 2.91 -12.72
N GLY A 148 2.26 4.17 -12.87
CA GLY A 148 2.45 5.22 -11.88
C GLY A 148 1.57 5.09 -10.63
N LEU A 149 0.72 4.06 -10.57
CA LEU A 149 -0.16 3.77 -9.46
C LEU A 149 -0.14 2.27 -9.12
N MET A 150 -0.16 1.98 -7.83
CA MET A 150 -0.39 0.65 -7.26
C MET A 150 -1.57 0.74 -6.29
N PHE A 151 -2.56 -0.12 -6.49
CA PHE A 151 -3.65 -0.26 -5.52
C PHE A 151 -3.14 -0.96 -4.27
N SER A 152 -3.64 -0.53 -3.12
CA SER A 152 -3.36 -1.14 -1.83
C SER A 152 -4.67 -1.46 -1.11
N LEU A 153 -4.78 -2.69 -0.61
CA LEU A 153 -5.89 -3.16 0.21
C LEU A 153 -5.37 -3.49 1.60
N ASN A 154 -6.08 -3.05 2.62
CA ASN A 154 -5.89 -3.57 3.97
C ASN A 154 -6.85 -4.74 4.16
N LEU A 155 -6.33 -5.86 4.67
CA LEU A 155 -7.08 -7.06 4.97
C LEU A 155 -7.43 -7.00 6.44
N TYR A 156 -8.71 -6.79 6.77
CA TYR A 156 -9.14 -6.52 8.15
C TYR A 156 -10.25 -7.44 8.65
N SER A 157 -10.89 -8.23 7.77
CA SER A 157 -11.96 -9.17 8.15
C SER A 157 -12.13 -10.23 7.05
N LYS A 158 -12.51 -11.45 7.43
CA LYS A 158 -12.89 -12.52 6.48
C LYS A 158 -14.25 -12.29 5.82
N GLU A 159 -15.04 -11.37 6.36
CA GLU A 159 -16.31 -10.92 5.81
C GLU A 159 -16.14 -9.69 4.91
N GLN A 160 -14.93 -9.12 4.80
CA GLN A 160 -14.61 -8.04 3.88
C GLN A 160 -14.97 -8.44 2.45
N ASP A 161 -15.59 -7.51 1.72
CA ASP A 161 -15.89 -7.67 0.30
C ASP A 161 -14.64 -7.48 -0.58
N LEU A 162 -13.67 -8.37 -0.41
CA LEU A 162 -12.41 -8.38 -1.15
C LEU A 162 -12.64 -8.69 -2.65
N ALA A 163 -13.69 -9.45 -2.95
CA ALA A 163 -14.03 -9.83 -4.31
C ALA A 163 -14.43 -8.62 -5.15
N THR A 164 -15.37 -7.80 -4.68
CA THR A 164 -15.75 -6.57 -5.37
C THR A 164 -14.54 -5.64 -5.53
N GLN A 165 -13.72 -5.44 -4.49
CA GLN A 165 -12.53 -4.60 -4.61
C GLN A 165 -11.57 -5.08 -5.74
N CYS A 166 -11.37 -6.40 -5.85
CA CYS A 166 -10.52 -6.97 -6.90
C CYS A 166 -11.16 -6.90 -8.30
N GLU A 167 -12.48 -7.10 -8.38
CA GLU A 167 -13.27 -6.93 -9.60
C GLU A 167 -13.12 -5.52 -10.15
N GLU A 168 -13.37 -4.50 -9.32
CA GLU A 168 -13.29 -3.09 -9.71
C GLU A 168 -11.88 -2.69 -10.16
N ILE A 169 -10.86 -3.17 -9.46
CA ILE A 169 -9.46 -2.92 -9.84
C ILE A 169 -9.15 -3.61 -11.18
N ASN A 170 -9.60 -4.86 -11.37
CA ASN A 170 -9.45 -5.55 -12.64
C ASN A 170 -10.12 -4.77 -13.77
N GLU A 171 -11.39 -4.35 -13.61
CA GLU A 171 -12.12 -3.54 -14.59
C GLU A 171 -11.33 -2.31 -15.02
N ILE A 172 -10.75 -1.56 -14.06
CA ILE A 172 -9.93 -0.38 -14.37
C ILE A 172 -8.75 -0.74 -15.27
N TYR A 173 -8.03 -1.83 -14.99
CA TYR A 173 -6.92 -2.28 -15.83
C TYR A 173 -7.38 -2.76 -17.21
N GLN A 174 -8.49 -3.50 -17.28
CA GLN A 174 -9.02 -4.01 -18.55
C GLN A 174 -9.54 -2.89 -19.44
N ASP A 175 -10.24 -1.90 -18.87
CA ASP A 175 -10.73 -0.71 -19.58
C ASP A 175 -9.60 0.14 -20.17
N LEU A 176 -8.43 0.15 -19.51
CA LEU A 176 -7.23 0.81 -20.00
C LEU A 176 -6.46 -0.04 -21.03
N GLY A 177 -6.94 -1.24 -21.34
CA GLY A 177 -6.38 -2.11 -22.37
C GLY A 177 -5.13 -2.85 -21.94
N LEU A 178 -5.02 -3.24 -20.66
CA LEU A 178 -3.87 -4.02 -20.16
C LEU A 178 -3.63 -5.27 -21.05
N PRO A 179 -2.45 -5.40 -21.70
CA PRO A 179 -2.19 -6.54 -22.57
C PRO A 179 -2.32 -7.87 -21.83
N ARG A 180 -2.94 -8.88 -22.45
CA ARG A 180 -3.18 -10.20 -21.81
C ARG A 180 -1.93 -10.88 -21.24
N SER A 181 -0.75 -10.59 -21.81
CA SER A 181 0.53 -11.11 -21.34
C SER A 181 1.08 -10.40 -20.10
N GLN A 182 0.54 -9.23 -19.76
CA GLN A 182 1.01 -8.40 -18.66
C GLN A 182 0.21 -8.70 -17.38
N LYS A 183 0.91 -8.75 -16.26
CA LYS A 183 0.30 -8.86 -14.93
C LYS A 183 0.21 -7.49 -14.27
N TYR A 184 -0.74 -7.34 -13.36
CA TYR A 184 -0.80 -6.20 -12.44
C TYR A 184 -0.75 -6.70 -11.00
N LYS A 185 -0.31 -5.83 -10.09
CA LYS A 185 -0.14 -6.17 -8.67
C LYS A 185 -1.06 -5.31 -7.81
N ILE A 186 -1.73 -5.95 -6.87
CA ILE A 186 -2.42 -5.30 -5.77
C ILE A 186 -1.57 -5.49 -4.51
N ARG A 187 -1.18 -4.41 -3.86
CA ARG A 187 -0.55 -4.48 -2.54
C ARG A 187 -1.61 -4.91 -1.52
N VAL A 188 -1.29 -5.86 -0.66
CA VAL A 188 -2.12 -6.26 0.47
C VAL A 188 -1.33 -6.14 1.77
N SER A 189 -2.02 -5.80 2.85
CA SER A 189 -1.44 -5.76 4.19
C SER A 189 -2.49 -6.18 5.20
N PRO A 190 -2.21 -7.15 6.09
CA PRO A 190 -3.05 -7.38 7.25
C PRO A 190 -3.19 -6.12 8.11
N ALA A 191 -4.39 -5.87 8.62
CA ALA A 191 -4.62 -4.84 9.63
C ALA A 191 -4.21 -5.38 11.01
N PHE A 192 -3.22 -4.75 11.61
CA PHE A 192 -2.65 -5.14 12.90
C PHE A 192 -3.36 -4.45 14.08
N PRO A 193 -3.36 -5.10 15.26
CA PRO A 193 -3.88 -4.48 16.47
C PRO A 193 -3.05 -3.28 16.92
N ILE A 194 -3.75 -2.30 17.47
CA ILE A 194 -3.15 -1.29 18.32
C ILE A 194 -2.96 -1.93 19.70
N VAL A 195 -1.73 -1.91 20.22
CA VAL A 195 -1.43 -2.39 21.59
C VAL A 195 -1.88 -1.31 22.58
N GLY A 196 -2.80 -1.64 23.49
CA GLY A 196 -3.30 -0.72 24.53
C GLY A 196 -4.82 -0.82 24.74
N ASP A 197 -5.41 0.20 25.36
CA ASP A 197 -6.85 0.28 25.65
C ASP A 197 -7.71 0.64 24.43
N GLN A 198 -7.13 0.63 23.22
CA GLN A 198 -7.77 1.11 22.00
C GLN A 198 -8.14 -0.03 21.07
N GLU A 199 -9.23 0.16 20.33
CA GLU A 199 -9.77 -0.86 19.43
C GLU A 199 -9.82 -0.33 17.99
N ASN A 200 -9.13 -1.02 17.08
CA ASN A 200 -9.40 -0.99 15.64
C ASN A 200 -9.90 -2.37 15.20
N ILE A 201 -10.54 -2.45 14.02
CA ILE A 201 -10.80 -3.74 13.40
C ILE A 201 -9.47 -4.29 12.88
N THR A 202 -9.15 -5.50 13.32
CA THR A 202 -7.92 -6.21 12.99
C THR A 202 -8.26 -7.52 12.31
N LEU A 203 -7.36 -8.02 11.49
CA LEU A 203 -7.49 -9.36 10.94
C LEU A 203 -6.87 -10.36 11.93
N PRO A 204 -7.66 -11.20 12.62
CA PRO A 204 -7.10 -12.18 13.54
C PRO A 204 -6.33 -13.25 12.76
N ILE A 205 -5.19 -13.70 13.29
CA ILE A 205 -4.35 -14.75 12.65
C ILE A 205 -5.17 -16.00 12.32
N ARG A 206 -6.10 -16.41 13.20
CA ARG A 206 -7.01 -17.56 12.98
C ARG A 206 -7.87 -17.46 11.71
N ASP A 207 -8.01 -16.27 11.14
CA ASP A 207 -8.80 -16.01 9.93
C ASP A 207 -7.90 -15.80 8.70
N TYR A 208 -6.56 -15.78 8.83
CA TYR A 208 -5.61 -15.73 7.70
C TYR A 208 -5.84 -16.85 6.67
N PRO A 209 -6.04 -18.13 7.06
CA PRO A 209 -6.30 -19.19 6.08
C PRO A 209 -7.52 -18.93 5.18
N LYS A 210 -8.58 -18.34 5.75
CA LYS A 210 -9.82 -18.03 5.02
C LYS A 210 -9.64 -16.88 4.04
N ILE A 211 -8.87 -15.86 4.43
CA ILE A 211 -8.50 -14.78 3.51
C ILE A 211 -7.64 -15.33 2.38
N GLY A 212 -6.65 -16.16 2.70
CA GLY A 212 -5.81 -16.74 1.67
C GLY A 212 -6.57 -17.65 0.71
N ARG A 213 -7.56 -18.41 1.20
CA ARG A 213 -8.54 -19.13 0.36
C ARG A 213 -9.25 -18.18 -0.63
N MET A 214 -9.82 -17.08 -0.13
CA MET A 214 -10.43 -16.05 -0.99
C MET A 214 -9.45 -15.48 -2.01
N MET A 215 -8.21 -15.20 -1.60
CA MET A 215 -7.17 -14.69 -2.51
C MET A 215 -6.84 -15.69 -3.62
N ILE A 216 -6.73 -16.98 -3.31
CA ILE A 216 -6.49 -18.02 -4.33
C ILE A 216 -7.66 -18.10 -5.31
N ASP A 217 -8.90 -18.04 -4.84
CA ASP A 217 -10.09 -18.04 -5.72
C ASP A 217 -10.08 -16.82 -6.65
N LEU A 218 -9.71 -15.63 -6.16
CA LEU A 218 -9.55 -14.43 -6.98
C LEU A 218 -8.40 -14.56 -7.99
N LEU A 219 -7.30 -15.22 -7.64
CA LEU A 219 -6.22 -15.48 -8.60
C LEU A 219 -6.67 -16.42 -9.72
N LYS A 220 -7.57 -17.38 -9.46
CA LYS A 220 -8.19 -18.21 -10.51
C LYS A 220 -9.08 -17.39 -11.42
N GLU A 221 -9.92 -16.54 -10.84
CA GLU A 221 -10.89 -15.72 -11.56
C GLU A 221 -10.23 -14.64 -12.43
N TYR A 222 -9.15 -14.03 -11.94
CA TYR A 222 -8.46 -12.93 -12.61
C TYR A 222 -7.03 -13.35 -13.01
N PRO A 223 -6.80 -13.96 -14.18
CA PRO A 223 -5.48 -14.51 -14.54
C PRO A 223 -4.33 -13.51 -14.53
N GLN A 224 -4.59 -12.21 -14.71
CA GLN A 224 -3.55 -11.16 -14.72
C GLN A 224 -3.22 -10.58 -13.35
N LEU A 225 -4.03 -10.89 -12.32
CA LEU A 225 -3.85 -10.39 -10.95
C LEU A 225 -2.63 -11.03 -10.27
N CYS A 226 -1.91 -10.26 -9.48
CA CYS A 226 -0.95 -10.76 -8.51
C CYS A 226 -1.16 -10.03 -7.19
N PHE A 227 -0.98 -10.72 -6.07
CA PHE A 227 -0.97 -10.08 -4.75
C PHE A 227 0.46 -9.79 -4.33
N ARG A 228 0.68 -8.63 -3.70
CA ARG A 228 1.97 -8.25 -3.14
C ARG A 228 1.81 -7.88 -1.68
N PHE A 229 2.38 -8.65 -0.79
CA PHE A 229 2.48 -8.28 0.61
C PHE A 229 3.53 -7.17 0.80
N ASP A 230 3.28 -6.28 1.75
CA ASP A 230 4.15 -5.13 1.98
C ASP A 230 5.55 -5.52 2.48
N CYS A 231 5.57 -6.32 3.55
CA CYS A 231 6.78 -6.81 4.19
C CYS A 231 6.66 -8.33 4.40
N SER A 232 5.87 -8.69 5.42
CA SER A 232 5.30 -9.99 5.82
C SER A 232 4.64 -10.86 4.75
N PHE A 233 5.10 -12.09 4.47
CA PHE A 233 4.16 -13.12 3.98
C PHE A 233 3.97 -14.21 5.04
N PRO A 234 2.88 -14.18 5.83
CA PRO A 234 2.56 -15.24 6.77
C PRO A 234 2.09 -16.48 5.99
N PRO A 235 2.84 -17.60 5.99
CA PRO A 235 2.48 -18.68 5.09
C PRO A 235 1.22 -19.48 5.50
N CYS A 236 0.66 -19.24 6.70
CA CYS A 236 -0.65 -19.78 7.11
C CYS A 236 -1.84 -19.23 6.30
N PHE A 237 -1.65 -18.16 5.51
CA PHE A 237 -2.61 -17.82 4.46
C PHE A 237 -2.81 -18.98 3.46
N LEU A 238 -1.85 -19.90 3.35
CA LEU A 238 -1.94 -21.04 2.44
C LEU A 238 -2.47 -22.33 3.08
N ASP A 239 -2.89 -22.33 4.36
CA ASP A 239 -3.29 -23.57 5.06
C ASP A 239 -4.52 -24.26 4.44
N GLU A 240 -5.35 -23.53 3.70
CA GLU A 240 -6.55 -24.05 3.06
C GLU A 240 -6.36 -24.33 1.55
N ILE A 241 -5.13 -24.33 1.01
CA ILE A 241 -4.84 -24.58 -0.42
C ILE A 241 -4.71 -26.03 -0.85
N GLN A 242 -5.11 -26.30 -2.09
CA GLN A 242 -5.07 -27.62 -2.74
C GLN A 242 -3.86 -27.74 -3.67
N GLU A 243 -3.39 -28.97 -3.91
CA GLU A 243 -2.18 -29.22 -4.72
C GLU A 243 -2.26 -28.66 -6.16
N ASP A 244 -3.44 -28.71 -6.78
CA ASP A 244 -3.66 -28.16 -8.12
C ASP A 244 -3.61 -26.62 -8.16
N GLU A 245 -3.66 -25.98 -6.99
CA GLU A 245 -3.58 -24.52 -6.83
C GLU A 245 -2.15 -24.03 -6.56
N TYR A 246 -1.20 -24.92 -6.29
CA TYR A 246 0.19 -24.56 -5.98
C TYR A 246 0.83 -23.60 -7.01
N PRO A 247 0.59 -23.73 -8.34
CA PRO A 247 1.12 -22.77 -9.31
C PRO A 247 0.61 -21.33 -9.13
N LEU A 248 -0.54 -21.12 -8.45
CA LEU A 248 -1.07 -19.78 -8.18
C LEU A 248 -0.29 -19.06 -7.08
N VAL A 249 0.39 -19.80 -6.20
CA VAL A 249 1.21 -19.23 -5.11
C VAL A 249 2.34 -18.36 -5.65
N GLU A 250 2.90 -18.71 -6.81
CA GLU A 250 3.95 -17.92 -7.50
C GLU A 250 3.47 -16.52 -7.93
N ARG A 251 2.15 -16.26 -7.91
CA ARG A 251 1.55 -14.94 -8.16
C ARG A 251 1.35 -14.12 -6.89
N ILE A 252 1.78 -14.64 -5.75
CA ILE A 252 1.90 -13.91 -4.50
C ILE A 252 3.35 -13.45 -4.37
N PHE A 253 3.53 -12.19 -4.03
CA PHE A 253 4.84 -11.55 -3.89
C PHE A 253 5.01 -10.99 -2.49
N TYR A 254 6.25 -10.93 -2.04
CA TYR A 254 6.68 -10.28 -0.81
C TYR A 254 8.02 -9.58 -1.05
N HIS A 255 8.56 -8.85 -0.06
CA HIS A 255 9.86 -8.18 -0.19
C HIS A 255 10.03 -7.37 -1.49
N GLY A 256 9.03 -6.54 -1.76
CA GLY A 256 8.99 -5.82 -3.03
C GLY A 256 8.45 -6.71 -4.15
N ASN A 257 9.35 -7.37 -4.88
CA ASN A 257 9.02 -8.12 -6.09
C ASN A 257 9.48 -9.58 -6.07
N GLN A 258 9.81 -10.10 -4.89
CA GLN A 258 10.17 -11.52 -4.74
C GLN A 258 8.88 -12.36 -4.79
N PRO A 259 8.73 -13.27 -5.76
CA PRO A 259 7.61 -14.21 -5.75
C PRO A 259 7.77 -15.17 -4.56
N VAL A 260 6.65 -15.59 -3.99
CA VAL A 260 6.63 -16.71 -3.05
C VAL A 260 7.11 -17.96 -3.82
N PRO A 261 8.13 -18.68 -3.33
CA PRO A 261 8.63 -19.89 -3.98
C PRO A 261 7.53 -20.95 -4.08
N ASN A 262 7.68 -21.86 -5.05
CA ASN A 262 6.75 -22.97 -5.17
C ASN A 262 6.68 -23.75 -3.86
N ILE A 263 5.47 -24.04 -3.39
CA ILE A 263 5.27 -24.68 -2.08
C ILE A 263 5.92 -26.08 -1.99
N GLN A 264 6.14 -26.74 -3.13
CA GLN A 264 6.84 -28.02 -3.19
C GLN A 264 8.34 -27.89 -2.82
N ASP A 265 8.94 -26.71 -2.98
CA ASP A 265 10.35 -26.48 -2.66
C ASP A 265 10.58 -26.25 -1.15
N TRP A 266 9.51 -26.00 -0.38
CA TRP A 266 9.60 -25.59 1.02
C TRP A 266 10.05 -26.72 1.95
N GLU A 267 9.78 -27.98 1.59
CA GLU A 267 10.23 -29.14 2.37
C GLU A 267 11.75 -29.32 2.36
N THR A 268 12.44 -28.71 1.39
CA THR A 268 13.87 -28.95 1.12
C THR A 268 14.73 -27.70 1.23
N SER A 269 14.14 -26.55 1.56
CA SER A 269 14.79 -25.25 1.56
C SER A 269 14.50 -24.45 2.83
N ASP A 270 15.52 -23.81 3.39
CA ASP A 270 15.34 -22.80 4.42
C ASP A 270 14.85 -21.51 3.77
N LEU A 271 13.57 -21.18 3.96
CA LEU A 271 12.92 -20.01 3.37
C LEU A 271 12.64 -18.95 4.44
N TYR A 272 13.00 -17.70 4.14
CA TYR A 272 12.67 -16.55 4.98
C TYR A 272 11.51 -15.77 4.36
N PHE A 273 10.38 -15.75 5.06
CA PHE A 273 9.17 -15.00 4.72
C PHE A 273 8.88 -13.83 5.68
N GLY A 274 9.74 -13.63 6.69
CA GLY A 274 9.75 -12.45 7.58
C GLY A 274 10.19 -11.18 6.85
N CYS A 275 10.17 -10.02 7.49
CA CYS A 275 10.48 -8.72 6.85
C CYS A 275 11.98 -8.57 6.54
N ALA A 276 12.32 -7.88 5.44
CA ALA A 276 13.71 -7.74 4.98
C ALA A 276 14.66 -6.99 5.94
N ASP A 277 14.13 -6.38 7.00
CA ASP A 277 14.84 -5.65 8.05
C ASP A 277 14.85 -6.38 9.40
N ASP A 278 14.52 -7.68 9.43
CA ASP A 278 14.39 -8.50 10.64
C ASP A 278 13.34 -7.97 11.64
N SER A 279 12.39 -7.14 11.18
CA SER A 279 11.31 -6.67 12.05
C SER A 279 10.47 -7.88 12.50
N PRO A 280 10.27 -8.11 13.81
CA PRO A 280 9.43 -9.20 14.29
C PRO A 280 7.97 -8.95 13.89
N MET A 281 7.37 -9.88 13.14
CA MET A 281 5.93 -9.87 12.86
C MET A 281 5.26 -11.05 13.57
N ASP A 282 4.56 -10.76 14.66
CA ASP A 282 3.09 -10.65 14.74
C ASP A 282 2.80 -10.48 16.23
N ILE A 283 2.42 -9.27 16.66
CA ILE A 283 2.16 -8.98 18.06
C ILE A 283 0.65 -9.13 18.28
N ASP A 284 0.22 -9.94 19.25
CA ASP A 284 -1.19 -9.93 19.64
C ASP A 284 -1.58 -8.59 20.29
N PRO A 285 -2.87 -8.30 20.54
CA PRO A 285 -3.26 -7.06 21.21
C PRO A 285 -2.62 -6.85 22.61
N LYS A 286 -2.00 -7.88 23.20
CA LYS A 286 -1.34 -7.83 24.51
C LYS A 286 0.17 -7.59 24.43
N GLY A 287 0.79 -7.63 23.24
CA GLY A 287 2.23 -7.43 23.11
C GLY A 287 3.04 -8.71 22.85
N ASP A 288 2.41 -9.87 22.67
CA ASP A 288 3.13 -11.15 22.53
C ASP A 288 3.47 -11.45 21.07
N CYS A 289 4.74 -11.78 20.77
CA CYS A 289 5.21 -12.15 19.43
C CYS A 289 4.80 -13.58 19.03
N PHE A 290 4.10 -13.73 17.90
CA PHE A 290 3.72 -14.99 17.29
C PHE A 290 4.50 -15.18 16.00
N ASN A 291 5.53 -16.01 16.00
CA ASN A 291 6.07 -16.47 14.72
C ASN A 291 4.96 -17.21 13.96
N CYS A 292 4.65 -16.75 12.74
CA CYS A 292 4.05 -17.63 11.76
C CYS A 292 5.12 -18.67 11.37
N PHE A 293 4.83 -19.93 11.72
CA PHE A 293 5.59 -21.20 11.58
C PHE A 293 6.20 -21.73 12.90
N PRO A 294 6.13 -23.08 13.11
CA PRO A 294 6.20 -23.73 14.42
C PRO A 294 7.53 -23.61 15.16
#